data_AF-A0A2V9TIE2-F1
#
_entry.id   AF-A0A2V9TIE2-F1
#
_cell.length_a   1.000
_cell.length_b   1.000
_cell.length_c   1.000
_cell.angle_alpha   90.00
_cell.angle_beta   90.00
_cell.angle_gamma   90.00
#
_symmetry.space_group_name_H-M   'P 1'
#
loop_
_entity.id
_entity.type
_entity.pdbx_description
1 polymer ?
#
loop_
_entity_poly.entity_id
_entity_poly.type
_entity_poly.pdbx_seq_one_letter_code
_entity_poly.pdbx_strand_id
1 'polypeptide(L)'
;MLGLDAVTGSLDLYAFEQLPGPGEVVFVETRNCPLPLLEEEKARELILGKVRRVLFTTGFFRMRNLQISAQPIAGEIYIPYWVGFRGRGAQARFVVMDAVRRRIEGAKVRNLLQTWLTSMQ
;
A
#
# COMPACT_ATOMS: atom_id res chain seq x y z
N MET A 1 14.53 -0.84 0.69
CA MET A 1 13.53 -1.85 1.12
C MET A 1 12.20 -1.59 0.41
N LEU A 2 11.40 -2.65 0.19
CA LEU A 2 10.11 -2.54 -0.49
C LEU A 2 8.98 -3.01 0.44
N GLY A 3 7.92 -2.20 0.56
CA GLY A 3 6.71 -2.51 1.30
C GLY A 3 5.56 -2.85 0.36
N LEU A 4 4.81 -3.89 0.71
CA LEU A 4 3.56 -4.28 0.07
C LEU A 4 2.38 -3.86 0.96
N ASP A 5 1.28 -3.39 0.40
CA ASP A 5 0.06 -3.19 1.20
C ASP A 5 -0.48 -4.54 1.70
N ALA A 6 -0.66 -4.69 3.00
CA ALA A 6 -1.09 -5.94 3.62
C ALA A 6 -2.61 -6.22 3.49
N VAL A 7 -3.39 -5.23 3.03
CA VAL A 7 -4.85 -5.36 2.89
C VAL A 7 -5.20 -6.16 1.64
N THR A 8 -4.61 -5.82 0.49
CA THR A 8 -4.97 -6.44 -0.79
C THR A 8 -3.76 -6.83 -1.65
N GLY A 9 -2.61 -6.21 -1.40
CA GLY A 9 -1.43 -6.30 -2.26
C GLY A 9 -1.65 -5.66 -3.62
N SER A 10 -2.61 -4.74 -3.77
CA SER A 10 -2.93 -4.08 -5.05
C SER A 10 -2.24 -2.74 -5.27
N LEU A 11 -1.78 -2.07 -4.20
CA LEU A 11 -1.15 -0.75 -4.28
C LEU A 11 0.24 -0.84 -4.90
N ASP A 12 0.78 0.28 -5.36
CA ASP A 12 2.18 0.31 -5.79
C ASP A 12 3.12 0.06 -4.60
N LEU A 13 4.27 -0.57 -4.86
CA LEU A 13 5.22 -0.89 -3.80
C LEU A 13 5.73 0.40 -3.17
N TYR A 14 5.75 0.44 -1.84
CA TYR A 14 6.41 1.51 -1.11
C TYR A 14 7.90 1.28 -1.15
N ALA A 15 8.67 2.28 -1.56
CA ALA A 15 10.12 2.26 -1.44
C ALA A 15 10.52 2.98 -0.15
N PHE A 16 11.32 2.31 0.67
CA PHE A 16 11.94 2.86 1.87
C PHE A 16 13.45 2.80 1.70
N GLU A 17 14.13 3.93 1.82
CA GLU A 17 15.60 3.95 1.91
C GLU A 17 16.03 3.33 3.24
N GLN A 18 15.39 3.77 4.32
CA GLN A 18 15.49 3.23 5.67
C GLN A 18 14.08 3.07 6.25
N LEU A 19 13.88 2.08 7.13
CA LEU A 19 12.62 1.97 7.87
C LEU A 19 12.56 3.11 8.90
N PRO A 20 11.40 3.75 9.08
CA PRO A 20 11.27 4.84 10.03
C PRO A 20 11.54 4.34 11.45
N GLY A 21 12.39 5.07 12.17
CA GLY A 21 12.70 4.79 13.57
C GLY A 21 11.58 5.25 14.53
N PRO A 22 11.73 5.00 15.85
CA PRO A 22 10.71 5.33 16.84
C PRO A 22 10.28 6.81 16.89
N GLY A 23 11.18 7.73 16.53
CA GLY A 23 10.88 9.17 16.47
C GLY A 23 10.26 9.65 15.15
N GLU A 24 10.18 8.77 14.15
CA GLU A 24 9.63 9.06 12.81
C GLU A 24 8.25 8.42 12.61
N VAL A 25 7.79 7.66 13.59
CA VAL A 25 6.46 7.08 13.66
C VAL A 25 5.67 7.69 14.81
N VAL A 26 4.35 7.70 14.68
CA VAL A 26 3.44 8.11 15.74
C VAL A 26 2.49 6.96 16.04
N PHE A 27 2.23 6.74 17.33
CA PHE A 27 1.20 5.80 17.77
C PHE A 27 -0.16 6.48 17.71
N VAL A 28 -1.10 5.87 17.01
CA VAL A 28 -2.46 6.38 16.84
C VAL A 28 -3.44 5.26 17.14
N GLU A 29 -4.23 5.44 18.19
CA GLU A 29 -5.39 4.58 18.44
C GLU A 29 -6.55 5.01 17.55
N THR A 30 -6.99 4.12 16.65
CA THR A 30 -8.10 4.42 15.74
C THR A 30 -8.81 3.16 15.29
N ARG A 31 -10.13 3.27 15.13
CA ARG A 31 -10.94 2.24 14.45
C ARG A 31 -10.78 2.26 12.94
N ASN A 32 -10.23 3.35 12.38
CA ASN A 32 -10.10 3.56 10.94
C ASN A 32 -8.85 2.87 10.40
N CYS A 33 -8.75 1.56 10.65
CA CYS A 33 -7.61 0.74 10.29
C CYS A 33 -8.12 -0.52 9.58
N PRO A 34 -7.99 -0.61 8.25
CA PRO A 34 -8.32 -1.84 7.53
C PRO A 34 -7.44 -2.99 8.00
N LEU A 35 -8.05 -4.16 8.24
CA LEU A 35 -7.33 -5.35 8.67
C LEU A 35 -6.38 -5.83 7.55
N PRO A 36 -5.19 -6.33 7.89
CA PRO A 36 -4.35 -7.06 6.95
C PRO A 36 -5.05 -8.38 6.60
N LEU A 37 -5.33 -8.59 5.31
CA LEU A 37 -6.04 -9.78 4.82
C LEU A 37 -5.13 -10.71 4.00
N LEU A 38 -3.88 -10.30 3.75
CA LEU A 38 -2.92 -11.10 3.01
C LEU A 38 -2.18 -12.09 3.90
N GLU A 39 -2.24 -13.36 3.51
CA GLU A 39 -1.34 -14.39 4.02
C GLU A 39 0.09 -14.16 3.53
N GLU A 40 1.07 -14.55 4.35
CA GLU A 40 2.49 -14.30 4.09
C GLU A 40 2.97 -14.90 2.76
N GLU A 41 2.57 -16.14 2.47
CA GLU A 41 2.92 -16.81 1.21
C GLU A 41 2.37 -16.04 0.00
N LYS A 42 1.13 -15.53 0.12
CA LYS A 42 0.53 -14.73 -0.95
C LYS A 42 1.20 -13.38 -1.11
N ALA A 43 1.56 -12.72 -0.01
CA ALA A 43 2.32 -11.49 -0.03
C ALA A 43 3.68 -11.67 -0.72
N ARG A 44 4.36 -12.80 -0.45
CA ARG A 44 5.63 -13.18 -1.09
C ARG A 44 5.47 -13.35 -2.60
N GLU A 45 4.45 -14.06 -3.05
CA GLU A 45 4.17 -14.19 -4.49
C GLU A 45 3.94 -12.83 -5.15
N LEU A 46 3.12 -11.97 -4.53
CA LEU A 46 2.75 -10.67 -5.08
C LEU A 46 3.94 -9.71 -5.17
N ILE A 47 4.77 -9.63 -4.13
CA ILE A 47 5.93 -8.74 -4.13
C ILE A 47 6.95 -9.18 -5.19
N LEU A 48 7.22 -10.48 -5.31
CA LEU A 48 8.12 -11.02 -6.33
C LEU A 48 7.58 -10.74 -7.74
N GLY A 49 6.27 -10.91 -7.95
CA GLY A 49 5.62 -10.59 -9.22
C GLY A 49 5.73 -9.11 -9.58
N LYS A 50 5.53 -8.21 -8.62
CA LYS A 50 5.67 -6.76 -8.84
C LYS A 50 7.10 -6.34 -9.12
N VAL A 51 8.08 -6.83 -8.36
CA VAL A 51 9.50 -6.52 -8.58
C VAL A 51 9.94 -7.03 -9.95
N ARG A 52 9.55 -8.25 -10.34
CA ARG A 52 9.80 -8.77 -11.69
C ARG A 52 9.28 -7.82 -12.76
N ARG A 53 8.03 -7.37 -12.66
CA ARG A 53 7.44 -6.43 -13.64
C ARG A 53 8.21 -5.11 -13.73
N VAL A 54 8.61 -4.54 -12.59
CA VAL A 54 9.44 -3.32 -12.55
C VAL A 54 10.75 -3.55 -13.29
N LEU A 55 11.45 -4.65 -13.00
CA LEU A 55 12.72 -5.01 -13.65
C LEU A 55 12.56 -5.28 -15.16
N PHE A 56 11.47 -5.94 -15.56
CA PHE A 56 11.19 -6.17 -16.98
C PHE A 56 10.92 -4.87 -17.75
N THR A 57 10.31 -3.89 -17.10
CA THR A 57 9.97 -2.60 -17.72
C THR A 57 11.20 -1.69 -17.86
N THR A 58 12.22 -1.85 -17.01
CA THR A 58 13.45 -1.02 -17.04
C THR A 58 14.53 -1.49 -18.02
N GLY A 59 14.37 -2.64 -18.68
CA GLY A 59 15.24 -3.04 -19.80
C GLY A 59 15.59 -4.53 -19.80
N PHE A 60 14.99 -5.27 -20.72
CA PHE A 60 15.11 -6.73 -20.92
C PHE A 60 16.55 -7.21 -21.22
N PHE A 61 17.44 -6.34 -21.69
CA PHE A 61 18.61 -6.76 -22.49
C PHE A 61 19.83 -7.30 -21.71
N ARG A 62 19.85 -7.30 -20.37
CA ARG A 62 21.04 -7.74 -19.61
C ARG A 62 20.80 -8.71 -18.45
N MET A 63 19.56 -9.10 -18.15
CA MET A 63 19.26 -9.97 -17.01
C MET A 63 19.16 -11.44 -17.43
N ARG A 64 20.30 -12.15 -17.45
CA ARG A 64 20.34 -13.61 -17.55
C ARG A 64 20.32 -14.21 -16.13
N ASN A 65 19.52 -15.25 -15.91
CA ASN A 65 19.40 -15.98 -14.63
C ASN A 65 19.02 -15.10 -13.42
N LEU A 66 18.03 -14.21 -13.58
CA LEU A 66 17.55 -13.36 -12.50
C LEU A 66 16.89 -14.19 -11.39
N GLN A 67 17.54 -14.28 -10.24
CA GLN A 67 16.99 -14.86 -9.02
C GLN A 67 16.58 -13.73 -8.07
N ILE A 68 15.31 -13.72 -7.68
CA ILE A 68 14.76 -12.75 -6.74
C ILE A 68 14.17 -13.55 -5.59
N SER A 69 14.63 -13.26 -4.39
CA SER A 69 14.05 -13.74 -3.14
C SER A 69 13.44 -12.56 -2.38
N ALA A 70 12.47 -12.85 -1.52
CA ALA A 70 11.88 -11.90 -0.61
C ALA A 70 11.86 -12.52 0.79
N GLN A 71 12.24 -11.73 1.78
CA GLN A 71 12.18 -12.11 3.19
C GLN A 71 11.30 -11.09 3.91
N PRO A 72 10.40 -11.54 4.79
CA PRO A 72 9.59 -10.63 5.59
C PRO A 72 10.49 -9.86 6.55
N ILE A 73 10.16 -8.59 6.77
CA ILE A 73 10.74 -7.80 7.84
C ILE A 73 9.67 -7.71 8.93
N ALA A 74 10.03 -8.04 10.16
CA ALA A 74 9.10 -8.01 11.27
C ALA A 74 8.62 -6.57 11.54
N GLY A 75 7.34 -6.46 11.84
CA GLY A 75 6.67 -5.18 12.11
C GLY A 75 5.81 -4.70 10.94
N GLU A 76 4.82 -3.88 11.27
CA GLU A 76 3.90 -3.27 10.33
C GLU A 76 3.96 -1.76 10.47
N ILE A 77 3.79 -1.05 9.35
CA ILE A 77 3.69 0.41 9.33
C ILE A 77 2.37 0.76 8.64
N TYR A 78 1.55 1.54 9.34
CA TYR A 78 0.32 2.07 8.79
C TYR A 78 0.60 3.41 8.10
N ILE A 79 0.13 3.56 6.87
CA ILE A 79 0.22 4.83 6.13
C ILE A 79 -1.09 5.59 6.34
N PRO A 80 -1.07 6.77 6.98
CA PRO A 80 -2.28 7.54 7.21
C PRO A 80 -2.78 8.20 5.91
N TYR A 81 -4.10 8.17 5.72
CA TYR A 81 -4.78 8.80 4.60
C TYR A 81 -5.88 9.75 5.08
N TRP A 82 -5.94 10.93 4.49
CA TRP A 82 -7.08 11.83 4.63
C TRP A 82 -8.12 11.50 3.56
N VAL A 83 -9.36 11.27 3.99
CA VAL A 83 -10.49 11.03 3.10
C VAL A 83 -11.46 12.20 3.18
N GLY A 84 -11.54 12.99 2.12
CA GLY A 84 -12.46 14.11 2.00
C GLY A 84 -13.72 13.71 1.24
N PHE A 85 -14.90 13.96 1.81
CA PHE A 85 -16.18 13.70 1.16
C PHE A 85 -16.80 15.01 0.67
N ARG A 86 -17.37 14.99 -0.53
CA ARG A 86 -18.15 16.09 -1.10
C ARG A 86 -19.40 15.54 -1.77
N GLY A 87 -20.56 16.10 -1.50
CA GLY A 87 -21.81 15.57 -2.04
C GLY A 87 -23.06 16.23 -1.49
N ARG A 88 -24.21 15.78 -1.99
CA ARG A 88 -25.54 16.11 -1.47
C ARG A 88 -26.39 14.84 -1.44
N GLY A 89 -27.16 14.66 -0.37
CA GLY A 89 -27.99 13.47 -0.17
C GLY A 89 -27.17 12.17 -0.19
N ALA A 90 -27.65 11.16 -0.90
CA ALA A 90 -27.01 9.84 -1.00
C ALA A 90 -25.81 9.79 -1.99
N GLN A 91 -25.48 10.89 -2.67
CA GLN A 91 -24.37 10.93 -3.61
C GLN A 91 -23.17 11.64 -2.99
N ALA A 92 -22.19 10.85 -2.53
CA ALA A 92 -20.90 11.33 -2.07
C ALA A 92 -19.80 10.98 -3.09
N ARG A 93 -19.06 11.99 -3.53
CA ARG A 93 -17.73 11.81 -4.12
C ARG A 93 -16.73 11.88 -2.98
N PHE A 94 -15.65 11.12 -3.08
CA PHE A 94 -14.55 11.24 -2.13
C PHE A 94 -13.21 11.40 -2.84
N VAL A 95 -12.29 12.05 -2.14
CA VAL A 95 -10.91 12.30 -2.54
C VAL A 95 -10.02 11.76 -1.43
N VAL A 96 -8.95 11.09 -1.82
CA VAL A 96 -7.98 10.50 -0.89
C VAL A 96 -6.66 11.23 -1.03
N MET A 97 -6.04 11.57 0.09
CA MET A 97 -4.72 12.16 0.15
C MET A 97 -3.83 11.35 1.09
N ASP A 98 -2.64 10.97 0.63
CA ASP A 98 -1.57 10.46 1.50
C ASP A 98 -1.19 11.56 2.49
N ALA A 99 -1.41 11.31 3.78
CA ALA A 99 -1.21 12.31 4.82
C ALA A 99 0.28 12.60 5.11
N VAL A 100 1.17 11.65 4.79
CA VAL A 100 2.61 11.78 4.96
C VAL A 100 3.20 12.58 3.80
N ARG A 101 2.91 12.14 2.57
CA ARG A 101 3.46 12.74 1.33
C ARG A 101 2.71 13.98 0.87
N ARG A 102 1.51 14.24 1.44
CA ARG A 102 0.60 15.34 1.07
C ARG A 102 0.26 15.34 -0.42
N ARG A 103 0.00 14.15 -0.97
CA ARG A 103 -0.33 13.95 -2.39
C ARG A 103 -1.70 13.32 -2.53
N ILE A 104 -2.46 13.80 -3.52
CA ILE A 104 -3.73 13.17 -3.89
C ILE A 104 -3.44 11.81 -4.49
N GLU A 105 -4.12 10.79 -3.98
CA GLU A 105 -3.94 9.42 -4.40
C GLU A 105 -4.81 9.03 -5.59
N GLY A 106 -4.30 8.05 -6.33
CA GLY A 106 -4.93 7.55 -7.54
C GLY A 106 -6.08 6.55 -7.29
N ALA A 107 -6.56 5.96 -8.38
CA ALA A 107 -7.70 5.05 -8.37
C ALA A 107 -7.48 3.80 -7.48
N LYS A 108 -6.24 3.30 -7.33
CA LYS A 108 -5.95 2.10 -6.53
C LYS A 108 -6.28 2.30 -5.05
N VAL A 109 -5.69 3.32 -4.41
CA VAL A 109 -5.96 3.65 -3.01
C VAL A 109 -7.42 4.04 -2.83
N ARG A 110 -7.95 4.83 -3.78
CA ARG A 110 -9.36 5.23 -3.78
C ARG A 110 -10.29 4.01 -3.74
N ASN A 111 -10.08 3.03 -4.61
CA ASN A 111 -10.90 1.82 -4.67
C ASN A 111 -10.75 0.97 -3.41
N LEU A 112 -9.54 0.82 -2.88
CA LEU A 112 -9.29 0.09 -1.63
C LEU A 112 -10.09 0.71 -0.47
N LEU A 113 -9.98 2.02 -0.28
CA LEU A 113 -10.71 2.72 0.78
C LEU A 113 -12.21 2.73 0.54
N GLN A 114 -12.67 2.82 -0.72
CA GLN A 114 -14.09 2.73 -1.03
C GLN A 114 -14.66 1.39 -0.58
N THR A 115 -14.04 0.28 -1.02
CA THR A 115 -14.47 -1.07 -0.71
C THR A 115 -14.53 -1.27 0.80
N TRP A 116 -13.49 -0.84 1.51
CA TRP A 116 -13.43 -0.92 2.96
C TRP A 116 -14.51 -0.07 3.67
N LEU A 117 -14.69 1.19 3.27
CA LEU A 117 -15.72 2.06 3.85
C LEU A 117 -17.13 1.53 3.61
N THR A 118 -17.39 0.90 2.46
CA THR A 118 -18.70 0.30 2.15
C THR A 118 -18.90 -1.06 2.83
N SER A 119 -17.83 -1.78 3.17
CA SER A 119 -17.94 -3.03 3.94
C SER A 119 -18.20 -2.83 5.43
N MET A 120 -18.09 -1.58 5.91
CA MET A 120 -18.38 -1.19 7.30
C MET A 120 -19.86 -0.83 7.54
N GLN A 121 -20.70 -0.88 6.49
CA GLN A 121 -22.16 -0.73 6.62
C GLN A 121 -22.81 -2.06 7.02
#